data_AF-A0A7V9M596-F1
#
_entry.id   AF-A0A7V9M596-F1
#
_cell.length_a   1.000
_cell.length_b   1.000
_cell.length_c   1.000
_cell.angle_alpha   90.00
_cell.angle_beta   90.00
_cell.angle_gamma   90.00
#
_symmetry.space_group_name_H-M   'P 1'
#
loop_
_entity.id
_entity.type
_entity.pdbx_description
1 polymer ?
#
loop_
_entity_poly.entity_id
_entity_poly.type
_entity_poly.pdbx_seq_one_letter_code
_entity_poly.pdbx_strand_id
1 'polypeptide(L)' 'MRSDAFKAAVEREDAGAIRDCLAEQVRFLSPVVFRPYEGRDLVATIITEG' A
#
# COMPACT_ATOMS: atom_id res chain seq x y z
N MET A 1 0.56 8.23 -15.32
CA MET A 1 -0.61 7.94 -14.46
C MET A 1 -0.14 7.97 -13.01
N ARG A 2 -0.95 8.41 -12.02
CA ARG A 2 -0.49 8.47 -10.60
C ARG A 2 -0.02 7.12 -10.04
N SER A 3 -0.41 6.02 -10.69
CA SER A 3 0.03 4.66 -10.40
C SER A 3 1.50 4.36 -10.75
N ASP A 4 2.15 5.13 -11.62
CA ASP A 4 3.50 4.81 -12.09
C ASP A 4 4.54 4.95 -10.96
N ALA A 5 4.36 5.95 -10.09
CA ALA A 5 5.19 6.15 -8.91
C ALA A 5 5.00 5.03 -7.88
N PHE A 6 3.74 4.64 -7.63
CA PHE A 6 3.43 3.53 -6.73
C PHE A 6 3.99 2.20 -7.24
N LYS A 7 3.83 1.91 -8.54
CA LYS A 7 4.41 0.72 -9.17
C LYS A 7 5.93 0.67 -9.00
N ALA A 8 6.62 1.77 -9.30
CA ALA A 8 8.07 1.84 -9.16
C ALA A 8 8.53 1.66 -7.71
N ALA A 9 7.74 2.15 -6.74
CA ALA A 9 8.03 1.95 -5.32
C ALA A 9 7.88 0.48 -4.89
N VAL A 10 6.82 -0.20 -5.37
CA VAL A 10 6.60 -1.63 -5.13
C VAL A 10 7.69 -2.48 -5.79
N GLU A 11 8.03 -2.21 -7.05
CA GLU A 11 9.07 -2.96 -7.79
C GLU A 11 10.47 -2.83 -7.17
N ARG A 12 10.70 -1.79 -6.35
CA ARG A 12 11.97 -1.53 -5.66
C ARG A 12 11.95 -1.96 -4.19
N GLU A 13 10.83 -2.51 -3.71
CA GLU A 13 10.60 -2.85 -2.30
C GLU A 13 10.87 -1.66 -1.35
N ASP A 14 10.61 -0.44 -1.83
CA ASP A 14 10.85 0.79 -1.08
C ASP A 14 9.64 1.14 -0.20
N ALA A 15 9.66 0.65 1.03
CA ALA A 15 8.60 0.87 2.01
C ALA A 15 8.28 2.36 2.26
N GLY A 16 9.30 3.22 2.21
CA GLY A 16 9.12 4.66 2.39
C GLY A 16 8.38 5.29 1.22
N ALA A 17 8.82 4.99 0.00
CA ALA A 17 8.18 5.48 -1.22
C ALA A 17 6.75 4.91 -1.40
N ILE A 18 6.51 3.66 -1.01
CA ILE A 18 5.17 3.06 -1.00
C ILE A 18 4.27 3.86 -0.05
N ARG A 19 4.73 4.12 1.18
CA ARG A 19 3.98 4.87 2.19
C ARG A 19 3.62 6.28 1.71
N ASP A 20 4.54 6.98 1.08
CA ASP A 20 4.31 8.35 0.56
C ASP A 20 3.30 8.40 -0.59
N CYS A 21 3.13 7.30 -1.33
CA CYS A 21 2.13 7.19 -2.37
C CYS A 21 0.71 6.92 -1.82
N LEU A 22 0.57 6.51 -0.56
CA LEU A 22 -0.71 6.15 0.04
C LEU A 22 -1.37 7.36 0.73
N ALA A 23 -2.67 7.49 0.53
CA ALA A 23 -3.48 8.42 1.30
C ALA A 23 -3.56 7.98 2.77
N GLU A 24 -3.70 8.94 3.69
CA GLU A 24 -3.77 8.66 5.14
C GLU A 24 -4.93 7.71 5.49
N GLN A 25 -6.08 7.89 4.82
CA GLN A 25 -7.30 7.10 5.00
C GLN A 25 -7.45 5.97 3.96
N VAL A 26 -6.33 5.47 3.42
CA VAL A 26 -6.37 4.39 2.41
C VAL A 26 -7.06 3.15 2.96
N ARG A 27 -7.79 2.45 2.09
CA ARG A 27 -8.43 1.17 2.38
C ARG A 27 -7.93 0.12 1.39
N PHE A 28 -7.48 -1.01 1.90
CA PHE A 28 -7.08 -2.16 1.11
C PHE A 28 -8.07 -3.31 1.31
N LEU A 29 -8.69 -3.76 0.21
CA LEU A 29 -9.66 -4.84 0.21
C LEU A 29 -8.96 -6.15 -0.18
N SER A 30 -8.68 -6.99 0.80
CA SER A 30 -8.11 -8.31 0.54
C SER A 30 -9.17 -9.31 0.12
N PRO A 31 -8.97 -10.06 -0.98
CA PRO A 31 -9.87 -11.13 -1.41
C PRO A 31 -9.79 -12.38 -0.52
N VAL A 32 -8.86 -12.42 0.44
CA VAL A 32 -8.68 -13.56 1.36
C VAL A 32 -9.53 -13.39 2.61
N VAL A 33 -9.45 -12.21 3.24
CA VAL A 33 -10.14 -11.94 4.52
C VAL A 33 -11.48 -11.24 4.37
N PHE A 34 -11.84 -10.80 3.15
CA PHE A 34 -13.12 -10.13 2.84
C PHE A 34 -13.47 -8.96 3.78
N ARG A 35 -12.46 -8.31 4.35
CA ARG A 35 -12.58 -7.15 5.24
C ARG A 35 -11.54 -6.10 4.84
N PRO A 36 -11.87 -4.79 4.86
CA PRO A 36 -10.90 -3.75 4.58
C PRO A 36 -9.85 -3.65 5.68
N TYR A 37 -8.59 -3.56 5.26
CA TYR A 37 -7.52 -2.98 6.07
C TYR A 37 -7.55 -1.47 5.87
N GLU A 38 -7.50 -0.71 6.96
CA GLU A 38 -7.64 0.74 6.94
C GLU A 38 -6.41 1.42 7.52
N GLY A 39 -6.03 2.55 6.92
CA GLY A 39 -4.94 3.38 7.39
C GLY A 39 -3.63 3.10 6.66
N ARG A 40 -2.89 4.19 6.39
CA ARG A 40 -1.64 4.16 5.62
C ARG A 40 -0.60 3.20 6.18
N ASP A 41 -0.34 3.24 7.48
CA ASP A 41 0.74 2.45 8.07
C ASP A 41 0.42 0.95 7.99
N LEU A 42 -0.82 0.56 8.29
CA LEU A 42 -1.27 -0.83 8.19
C LEU A 42 -1.22 -1.34 6.74
N VAL A 43 -1.74 -0.56 5.80
CA VAL A 43 -1.75 -0.93 4.38
C VAL A 43 -0.32 -0.98 3.81
N ALA A 44 0.56 -0.07 4.21
CA ALA A 44 1.96 -0.10 3.79
C ALA A 44 2.65 -1.38 4.25
N THR A 45 2.51 -1.77 5.53
CA THR A 45 3.07 -3.01 6.06
C THR A 45 2.57 -4.24 5.30
N ILE A 46 1.27 -4.30 4.98
CA ILE A 46 0.69 -5.44 4.25
C ILE A 46 1.28 -5.55 2.84
N ILE A 47 1.61 -4.44 2.19
CA ILE A 47 2.19 -4.45 0.84
C ILE A 47 3.68 -4.85 0.87
N THR A 48 4.41 -4.50 1.95
CA THR A 48 5.86 -4.75 2.05
C THR A 48 6.22 -6.08 2.71
N GLU A 49 5.39 -6.59 3.62
CA GLU A 49 5.67 -7.82 4.39
C GLU A 49 4.70 -8.97 4.08
N GLY A 50 3.67 -8.71 3.28
CA GLY A 50 2.63 -9.69 2.92
C GLY A 50 3.01 -10.69 1.85
#